data_AF-A0A7G9QNB3-F1
#
_entry.id   AF-A0A7G9QNB3-F1
#
_cell.length_a   1.000
_cell.length_b   1.000
_cell.length_c   1.000
_cell.angle_alpha   90.00
_cell.angle_beta   90.00
_cell.angle_gamma   90.00
#
_symmetry.space_group_name_H-M   'P 1'
#
loop_
_entity.id
_entity.type
_entity.pdbx_description
1 polymer ?
#
loop_
_entity_poly.entity_id
_entity_poly.type
_entity_poly.pdbx_seq_one_letter_code
_entity_poly.pdbx_strand_id
1 'polypeptide(L)' 'MIVNYCNSGWEIITQRGHGLLAIQICARWKISGQPYRWVETLIATTGHDEVFNEFTLCSPKG' A
#
# COMPACT_ATOMS: atom_id res chain seq x y z
N MET A 1 0.88 -2.49 5.91
CA MET A 1 -0.32 -2.03 6.64
C MET A 1 -0.38 -2.74 7.98
N ILE A 2 -0.56 -1.99 9.07
CA ILE A 2 -0.85 -2.52 10.40
C ILE A 2 -2.27 -2.07 10.75
N VAL A 3 -3.07 -2.96 11.33
CA VAL A 3 -4.45 -2.66 11.73
C VAL A 3 -4.58 -2.85 13.23
N ASN A 4 -4.95 -1.79 13.93
CA ASN A 4 -5.28 -1.84 15.34
C ASN A 4 -6.80 -1.81 15.52
N TYR A 5 -7.29 -2.64 16.44
CA TYR A 5 -8.67 -2.57 16.89
C TYR A 5 -8.78 -1.52 18.00
N CYS A 6 -9.72 -0.59 17.87
CA CYS A 6 -10.08 0.32 18.95
C CYS A 6 -11.60 0.37 19.16
N ASN A 7 -12.02 0.99 20.26
CA ASN A 7 -13.38 0.83 20.77
C ASN A 7 -14.44 1.31 19.75
N SER A 8 -14.16 2.41 19.05
CA SER A 8 -15.02 2.98 18.00
C SER A 8 -14.82 2.39 16.60
N GLY A 9 -13.80 1.55 16.37
CA GLY A 9 -13.52 0.91 15.08
C GLY A 9 -12.07 0.55 14.82
N TRP A 10 -11.55 0.92 13.65
CA TRP A 10 -10.24 0.49 13.19
C TRP A 10 -9.32 1.70 13.01
N GLU A 11 -8.07 1.54 13.44
CA GLU A 11 -6.97 2.42 13.10
C GLU A 11 -6.09 1.69 12.09
N ILE A 12 -5.91 2.31 10.92
CA ILE A 12 -5.09 1.76 9.84
C ILE A 12 -3.82 2.58 9.75
N ILE A 13 -2.68 1.95 10.06
CA ILE A 13 -1.37 2.58 9.99
C ILE A 13 -0.72 2.18 8.66
N THR A 14 -0.58 3.18 7.78
CA THR A 14 0.19 3.06 6.53
C THR A 14 1.66 3.40 6.80
N GLN A 15 2.58 2.67 6.17
CA GLN A 15 4.00 2.79 6.46
C GLN A 15 4.74 3.03 5.16
N ARG A 16 5.20 4.27 4.91
CA ARG A 16 5.96 4.65 3.70
C ARG A 16 7.08 3.67 3.30
N GLY A 17 7.68 2.97 4.26
CA GLY A 17 8.68 1.92 4.00
C GLY A 17 8.15 0.76 3.14
N HIS A 18 6.86 0.43 3.22
CA HIS A 18 6.22 -0.61 2.43
C HIS A 18 6.10 -0.20 0.96
N GLY A 19 5.62 1.02 0.67
CA GLY A 19 5.62 1.59 -0.68
C GLY A 19 7.03 1.66 -1.28
N LEU A 20 8.03 2.09 -0.50
CA LEU A 20 9.44 2.14 -0.96
C LEU A 20 10.00 0.74 -1.30
N LEU A 21 9.73 -0.27 -0.47
CA LEU A 21 10.15 -1.64 -0.71
C LEU A 21 9.51 -2.20 -1.99
N ALA A 22 8.23 -1.94 -2.20
CA ALA A 22 7.51 -2.41 -3.38
C ALA A 22 8.08 -1.81 -4.68
N ILE A 23 8.43 -0.52 -4.67
CA ILE A 23 9.12 0.13 -5.79
C ILE A 23 10.51 -0.49 -6.02
N GLN A 24 11.27 -0.79 -4.97
CA GLN A 24 12.58 -1.43 -5.11
C GLN A 24 12.49 -2.82 -5.75
N ILE A 25 11.44 -3.58 -5.46
CA ILE A 25 11.16 -4.86 -6.10
C ILE A 25 10.84 -4.65 -7.58
N CYS A 26 9.96 -3.71 -7.91
CA CYS A 26 9.61 -3.39 -9.29
C CYS A 26 10.82 -2.92 -10.12
N ALA A 27 11.68 -2.08 -9.54
CA ALA A 27 12.87 -1.55 -10.21
C ALA A 27 13.91 -2.62 -10.55
N ARG A 28 13.92 -3.74 -9.82
CA ARG A 28 14.83 -4.87 -10.04
C ARG A 28 14.18 -6.05 -10.77
N TRP A 29 12.93 -5.90 -11.20
CA TRP A 29 12.21 -6.96 -11.91
C TRP A 29 12.84 -7.20 -13.28
N LYS A 30 13.13 -8.47 -13.61
CA LYS A 30 13.68 -8.83 -14.91
C LYS A 30 12.70 -8.46 -16.02
N ILE A 31 13.16 -7.75 -17.05
CA ILE A 31 12.32 -7.32 -18.19
C ILE A 31 11.59 -8.52 -18.82
N SER A 32 12.28 -9.64 -19.00
CA SER A 32 11.70 -10.87 -19.56
C SER A 32 10.64 -11.56 -18.69
N GLY A 33 10.53 -11.18 -17.41
CA GLY A 33 9.57 -11.73 -16.46
C GLY A 33 8.46 -10.76 -16.08
N GLN A 34 8.35 -9.61 -16.75
CA GLN A 34 7.29 -8.64 -16.48
C GLN A 34 5.94 -9.21 -16.96
N PRO A 35 4.87 -9.07 -16.17
CA PRO A 35 3.53 -9.50 -16.58
C PRO A 35 3.02 -8.68 -17.77
N TYR A 36 2.02 -9.21 -18.49
CA TYR A 36 1.39 -8.50 -19.61
C TYR A 36 0.90 -7.09 -19.25
N ARG A 37 0.41 -6.90 -18.02
CA ARG A 37 -0.07 -5.62 -17.48
C ARG A 37 0.98 -4.93 -16.62
N TRP A 38 2.20 -4.82 -17.11
CA TRP A 38 3.32 -4.31 -16.31
C TRP A 38 3.14 -2.85 -15.89
N VAL A 39 2.64 -2.00 -16.80
CA VAL A 39 2.41 -0.59 -16.50
C VAL A 39 1.34 -0.43 -15.41
N GLU A 40 0.24 -1.17 -15.50
CA GLU A 40 -0.81 -1.17 -14.47
C GLU A 40 -0.28 -1.73 -13.15
N THR A 41 0.61 -2.73 -13.21
CA THR A 41 1.26 -3.28 -12.02
C THR A 41 2.13 -2.22 -11.33
N LEU A 42 2.92 -1.45 -12.08
CA LEU A 42 3.71 -0.34 -11.54
C LEU A 42 2.84 0.75 -10.92
N ILE A 43 1.74 1.12 -11.59
CA ILE A 43 0.78 2.13 -11.09
C ILE A 43 0.14 1.65 -9.80
N ALA A 44 -0.37 0.42 -9.77
CA ALA A 44 -0.96 -0.19 -8.59
C ALA A 44 0.05 -0.27 -7.44
N THR A 45 1.30 -0.64 -7.74
CA THR A 45 2.36 -0.78 -6.73
C THR A 45 2.81 0.58 -6.17
N THR A 46 2.76 1.64 -6.97
CA THR A 46 3.14 2.99 -6.49
C THR A 46 2.01 3.61 -5.66
N GLY A 47 0.75 3.39 -6.04
CA GLY A 47 -0.41 3.98 -5.36
C GLY A 47 -0.96 3.20 -4.16
N HIS A 48 -0.58 1.92 -3.95
CA HIS A 48 -1.24 1.08 -2.93
C HIS A 48 -0.99 1.49 -1.47
N ASP A 49 0.08 2.25 -1.21
CA ASP A 49 0.48 2.67 0.15
C ASP A 49 0.27 4.19 0.34
N GLU A 50 -0.12 4.90 -0.72
CA GLU A 50 -0.60 6.28 -0.67
C GLU A 50 -2.07 6.31 -0.22
N VAL A 51 -2.35 5.78 0.97
CA VAL A 51 -3.56 6.17 1.71
C VAL A 51 -3.13 7.37 2.55
N PHE A 52 -3.51 8.55 2.10
CA PHE A 52 -3.20 9.83 2.73
C PHE A 52 -3.99 9.98 4.04
N ASN A 53 -3.60 9.24 5.08
CA ASN A 53 -3.94 9.48 6.49
C ASN A 53 -5.42 9.82 6.83
N GLU A 54 -6.38 9.32 6.05
CA GLU A 54 -7.81 9.54 6.29
C GLU A 54 -8.30 8.72 7.50
N PHE A 55 -7.55 7.68 7.90
CA PHE A 55 -7.93 6.68 8.91
C PHE A 55 -7.02 6.62 10.14
N THR A 56 -6.19 7.64 10.38
CA THR A 56 -5.43 7.78 11.65
C THR A 56 -6.33 8.08 12.85
N LEU A 57 -7.61 8.35 12.62
CA LEU A 57 -8.62 8.42 13.66
C LEU A 57 -9.43 7.13 13.61
N CYS A 58 -9.67 6.55 14.78
CA CYS A 58 -10.42 5.31 14.95
C CYS A 58 -11.81 5.46 14.31
N SER A 59 -11.94 4.98 13.07
CA SER A 59 -13.07 5.27 12.20
C SER A 59 -14.27 4.38 12.54
N PRO A 60 -15.52 4.84 12.40
CA PRO A 60 -16.70 4.06 12.80
C PRO A 60 -16.72 2.68 12.15
N LYS A 61 -17.07 1.64 12.92
CA LYS A 61 -17.42 0.33 12.35
C LYS A 61 -18.67 0.55 11.51
N GLY A 62 -18.54 0.38 10.19
CA GLY A 62 -19.65 0.43 9.24
C GLY A 62 -20.75 -0.59 9.56
#